data_AF-A0A7C3Z9U0-F1
#
_entry.id   AF-A0A7C3Z9U0-F1
#
_cell.length_a   1.000
_cell.length_b   1.000
_cell.length_c   1.000
_cell.angle_alpha   90.00
_cell.angle_beta   90.00
_cell.angle_gamma   90.00
#
_symmetry.space_group_name_H-M   'P 1'
#
loop_
_entity.id
_entity.type
_entity.pdbx_description
1 polymer ?
#
loop_
_entity_poly.entity_id
_entity_poly.type
_entity_poly.pdbx_seq_one_letter_code
_entity_poly.pdbx_strand_id
1 'polypeptide(L)'
;MNRYIENILVLSSLLILYVVLQPPHLVLLRVVVGVLLLIAVPGGALIRILNVRFSEDLFYGYSSITGLSLQLIFIGFGYMLWMNVFNMFIYTLVATVMFLALLSVKVRLLTVLRDLYLSFRKPTSILYIAAIVLSLYYILGFSYSSITVDGALYCDIARNIVLRGVFKTNVLNDILAHIGTPIAISLFLLLGGGPKVTTNITALYVSTLTIYPLIDFERRLVRDGLGVVSSILYVVHPMFTIFSSMLFGPEILNILYTLSALIFFTDSIYERSIGKSILAGLALTSLNACWGPETPATLLTLLITSIILGWRSKLINIKTSITIFPSIFILFWFYKVAHLWIPLAIISILILIYDGRNGKHVLAFYTTVVLASQLFLIRSIF
;
A
#
# COMPACT_ATOMS: atom_id res chain seq x y z
N MET A 1 -2.00 20.38 -25.65
CA MET A 1 -2.99 20.35 -24.54
C MET A 1 -2.27 20.59 -23.23
N ASN A 2 -2.77 21.50 -22.37
CA ASN A 2 -2.16 21.79 -21.06
C ASN A 2 -2.27 20.55 -20.16
N ARG A 3 -1.18 20.13 -19.49
CA ARG A 3 -1.12 18.92 -18.65
C ARG A 3 -2.22 18.91 -17.58
N TYR A 4 -2.53 20.09 -17.04
CA TYR A 4 -3.60 20.29 -16.08
C TYR A 4 -4.98 19.94 -16.67
N ILE A 5 -5.28 20.45 -17.86
CA ILE A 5 -6.57 20.20 -18.54
C ILE A 5 -6.73 18.71 -18.85
N GLU A 6 -5.66 18.07 -19.32
CA GLU A 6 -5.63 16.62 -19.56
C GLU A 6 -5.91 15.82 -18.28
N ASN A 7 -5.25 16.16 -17.18
CA ASN A 7 -5.43 15.47 -15.90
C ASN A 7 -6.85 15.66 -15.35
N ILE A 8 -7.43 16.86 -15.47
CA ILE A 8 -8.83 17.14 -15.08
C ILE A 8 -9.80 16.31 -15.92
N LEU A 9 -9.59 16.24 -17.24
CA LEU A 9 -10.44 15.43 -18.13
C LEU A 9 -10.36 13.94 -17.79
N VAL A 10 -9.18 13.40 -17.51
CA VAL A 10 -9.01 11.99 -17.12
C VAL A 10 -9.69 11.70 -15.78
N LEU A 11 -9.48 12.54 -14.77
CA LEU A 11 -10.08 12.39 -13.44
C LEU A 11 -11.61 12.46 -13.50
N SER A 12 -12.15 13.48 -14.18
CA SER A 12 -13.58 13.64 -14.36
C SER A 12 -14.19 12.47 -15.14
N SER A 13 -13.51 11.97 -16.18
CA SER A 13 -13.98 10.80 -16.94
C SER A 13 -14.06 9.54 -16.08
N LEU A 14 -13.03 9.26 -15.28
CA LEU A 14 -13.04 8.10 -14.37
C LEU A 14 -14.10 8.23 -13.28
N LEU A 15 -14.32 9.44 -12.77
CA LEU A 15 -15.34 9.71 -11.75
C LEU A 15 -16.75 9.58 -12.33
N ILE A 16 -16.99 10.13 -13.52
CA ILE A 16 -18.27 9.95 -14.24
C ILE A 16 -18.52 8.47 -14.50
N LEU A 17 -17.52 7.73 -15.00
CA LEU A 17 -17.64 6.29 -15.21
C LEU A 17 -18.01 5.57 -13.92
N TYR A 18 -17.36 5.88 -12.80
CA TYR A 18 -17.67 5.29 -11.51
C TYR A 18 -19.12 5.59 -11.05
N VAL A 19 -19.60 6.82 -11.27
CA VAL A 19 -20.98 7.23 -10.93
C VAL A 19 -22.01 6.52 -11.82
N VAL A 20 -21.72 6.35 -13.12
CA VAL A 20 -22.62 5.63 -14.05
C VAL A 20 -22.73 4.15 -13.68
N LEU A 21 -21.71 3.57 -13.02
CA LEU A 21 -21.66 2.18 -12.59
C LEU A 21 -22.31 1.92 -11.22
N GLN A 22 -23.06 2.88 -10.66
CA GLN A 22 -23.81 2.69 -9.41
C GLN A 22 -24.94 1.65 -9.43
N PRO A 23 -25.57 1.27 -10.57
CA PRO A 23 -26.61 0.25 -10.58
C PRO A 23 -26.15 -1.09 -9.95
N PRO A 24 -27.03 -1.76 -9.18
CA PRO A 24 -26.64 -2.91 -8.34
C PRO A 24 -26.18 -4.15 -9.13
N HIS A 25 -26.51 -4.26 -10.42
CA HIS A 25 -26.05 -5.36 -11.27
C HIS A 25 -24.63 -5.14 -11.83
N LEU A 26 -24.04 -3.95 -11.65
CA LEU A 26 -22.71 -3.60 -12.17
C LEU A 26 -21.62 -3.62 -11.08
N VAL A 27 -21.88 -4.27 -9.93
CA VAL A 27 -20.98 -4.28 -8.76
C VAL A 27 -19.53 -4.66 -9.12
N LEU A 28 -19.32 -5.70 -9.94
CA LEU A 28 -17.99 -6.14 -10.32
C LEU A 28 -17.25 -5.08 -11.15
N LEU A 29 -17.93 -4.45 -12.11
CA LEU A 29 -17.36 -3.39 -12.93
C LEU A 29 -17.09 -2.13 -12.10
N ARG A 30 -17.97 -1.81 -11.15
CA ARG A 30 -17.78 -0.72 -10.17
C ARG A 30 -16.55 -0.95 -9.29
N VAL A 31 -16.34 -2.17 -8.81
CA VAL A 31 -15.14 -2.53 -8.04
C VAL A 31 -13.88 -2.36 -8.90
N VAL A 32 -13.88 -2.86 -10.13
CA VAL A 32 -12.71 -2.72 -11.03
C VAL A 32 -12.37 -1.26 -11.30
N VAL A 33 -13.37 -0.43 -11.65
CA VAL A 33 -13.17 1.00 -11.89
C VAL A 33 -12.76 1.73 -10.60
N GLY A 34 -13.34 1.35 -9.46
CA GLY A 34 -12.99 1.87 -8.15
C GLY A 34 -11.54 1.57 -7.74
N VAL A 35 -11.07 0.34 -7.97
CA VAL A 35 -9.67 -0.06 -7.76
C VAL A 35 -8.75 0.75 -8.67
N LEU A 36 -9.09 0.94 -9.94
CA LEU A 36 -8.30 1.77 -10.84
C LEU A 36 -8.21 3.22 -10.35
N LEU A 37 -9.36 3.82 -10.00
CA LEU A 37 -9.46 5.22 -9.59
C LEU A 37 -8.80 5.50 -8.24
N LEU A 38 -9.05 4.67 -7.23
CA LEU A 38 -8.62 4.90 -5.85
C LEU A 38 -7.27 4.25 -5.51
N ILE A 39 -6.87 3.18 -6.22
CA ILE A 39 -5.70 2.39 -5.86
C ILE A 39 -4.62 2.51 -6.94
N ALA A 40 -4.85 1.92 -8.12
CA ALA A 40 -3.79 1.75 -9.12
C ALA A 40 -3.29 3.09 -9.70
N VAL A 41 -4.18 4.02 -10.06
CA VAL A 41 -3.78 5.32 -10.63
C VAL A 41 -3.02 6.19 -9.62
N PRO A 42 -3.51 6.39 -8.37
CA PRO A 42 -2.76 7.11 -7.34
C PRO A 42 -1.40 6.49 -7.03
N GLY A 43 -1.31 5.17 -6.92
CA GLY A 43 -0.05 4.49 -6.68
C GLY A 43 0.94 4.63 -7.84
N GLY A 44 0.48 4.45 -9.09
CA GLY A 44 1.31 4.66 -10.28
C GLY A 44 1.77 6.10 -10.46
N ALA A 45 0.92 7.07 -10.09
CA ALA A 45 1.30 8.48 -10.07
C ALA A 45 2.41 8.75 -9.03
N LEU A 46 2.29 8.17 -7.83
CA LEU A 46 3.33 8.29 -6.79
C LEU A 46 4.66 7.69 -7.25
N ILE A 47 4.65 6.47 -7.81
CA ILE A 47 5.87 5.82 -8.34
C ILE A 47 6.58 6.72 -9.36
N ARG A 48 5.82 7.32 -10.29
CA ARG A 48 6.39 8.23 -11.30
C ARG A 48 6.95 9.51 -10.70
N ILE A 49 6.35 10.06 -9.64
CA ILE A 49 6.87 11.26 -8.94
C ILE A 49 8.15 10.97 -8.17
N LEU A 50 8.21 9.80 -7.56
CA LEU A 50 9.41 9.32 -6.89
C LEU A 50 10.50 8.90 -7.88
N ASN A 51 10.24 9.00 -9.19
CA ASN A 51 11.12 8.58 -10.27
C ASN A 51 11.64 7.14 -10.09
N VAL A 52 10.78 6.28 -9.54
CA VAL A 52 11.10 4.86 -9.33
C VAL A 52 10.83 4.11 -10.62
N ARG A 53 11.82 3.33 -11.06
CA ARG A 53 11.70 2.45 -12.21
C ARG A 53 11.50 1.02 -11.74
N PHE A 54 10.40 0.43 -12.18
CA PHE A 54 10.15 -1.00 -12.13
C PHE A 54 10.19 -1.56 -13.55
N SER A 55 10.34 -2.87 -13.69
CA SER A 55 10.12 -3.51 -14.98
C SER A 55 8.66 -3.29 -15.42
N GLU A 56 8.45 -3.10 -16.72
CA GLU A 56 7.12 -2.76 -17.27
C GLU A 56 6.04 -3.74 -16.84
N ASP A 57 6.38 -5.02 -16.70
CA ASP A 57 5.47 -6.11 -16.34
C ASP A 57 5.13 -6.21 -14.85
N LEU A 58 5.83 -5.46 -13.99
CA LEU A 58 5.55 -5.36 -12.56
C LEU A 58 4.89 -4.02 -12.18
N PHE A 59 4.83 -3.06 -13.11
CA PHE A 59 4.34 -1.71 -12.84
C PHE A 59 2.89 -1.69 -12.31
N TYR A 60 1.98 -2.50 -12.87
CA TYR A 60 0.60 -2.60 -12.38
C TYR A 60 0.54 -3.10 -10.93
N GLY A 61 1.29 -4.16 -10.62
CA GLY A 61 1.35 -4.75 -9.29
C GLY A 61 1.85 -3.77 -8.24
N TYR A 62 3.01 -3.14 -8.49
CA TYR A 62 3.55 -2.16 -7.56
C TYR A 62 2.72 -0.89 -7.48
N SER A 63 2.10 -0.43 -8.57
CA SER A 63 1.13 0.66 -8.51
C SER A 63 -0.05 0.32 -7.60
N SER A 64 -0.54 -0.91 -7.67
CA SER A 64 -1.64 -1.39 -6.84
C SER A 64 -1.26 -1.52 -5.36
N ILE A 65 -0.08 -2.06 -5.06
CA ILE A 65 0.45 -2.17 -3.68
C ILE A 65 0.65 -0.79 -3.07
N THR A 66 1.32 0.11 -3.81
CA THR A 66 1.60 1.47 -3.32
C THR A 66 0.32 2.28 -3.15
N GLY A 67 -0.64 2.12 -4.06
CA GLY A 67 -1.95 2.74 -3.97
C GLY A 67 -2.73 2.27 -2.75
N LEU A 68 -2.65 0.98 -2.43
CA LEU A 68 -3.32 0.43 -1.25
C LEU A 68 -2.70 0.98 0.03
N SER A 69 -1.36 1.07 0.11
CA SER A 69 -0.65 1.76 1.19
C SER A 69 -1.08 3.22 1.35
N LEU A 70 -1.25 3.95 0.25
CA LEU A 70 -1.73 5.33 0.28
C LEU A 70 -3.15 5.43 0.86
N GLN A 71 -4.05 4.55 0.45
CA GLN A 71 -5.43 4.55 0.97
C GLN A 71 -5.49 4.19 2.45
N LEU A 72 -4.63 3.28 2.93
CA LEU A 72 -4.49 2.99 4.36
C LEU A 72 -4.11 4.26 5.14
N ILE A 73 -3.17 5.05 4.61
CA ILE A 73 -2.72 6.30 5.24
C ILE A 73 -3.80 7.37 5.18
N PHE A 74 -4.48 7.55 4.04
CA PHE A 74 -5.55 8.54 3.92
C PHE A 74 -6.69 8.23 4.90
N ILE A 75 -7.21 7.00 4.87
CA ILE A 75 -8.31 6.61 5.76
C ILE A 75 -7.88 6.69 7.23
N GLY A 76 -6.65 6.27 7.56
CA GLY A 76 -6.08 6.44 8.89
C GLY A 76 -5.96 7.90 9.32
N PHE A 77 -5.62 8.81 8.40
CA PHE A 77 -5.55 10.24 8.68
C PHE A 77 -6.94 10.87 8.90
N GLY A 78 -7.93 10.46 8.10
CA GLY A 78 -9.32 10.89 8.27
C GLY A 78 -9.86 10.58 9.67
N TYR A 79 -9.50 9.42 10.21
CA TYR A 79 -9.83 9.03 11.59
C TYR A 79 -9.23 9.98 12.63
N MET A 80 -7.95 10.32 12.49
CA MET A 80 -7.22 11.11 13.49
C MET A 80 -7.71 12.57 13.56
N LEU A 81 -8.16 13.12 12.44
CA LEU A 81 -8.57 14.52 12.38
C LEU A 81 -10.04 14.75 12.73
N TRP A 82 -10.95 13.83 12.36
CA TRP A 82 -12.38 14.09 12.42
C TRP A 82 -13.14 12.95 13.09
N MET A 83 -13.32 13.08 14.40
CA MET A 83 -14.23 12.24 15.16
C MET A 83 -15.69 12.69 14.92
N ASN A 84 -16.47 11.82 14.26
CA ASN A 84 -17.90 11.56 14.47
C ASN A 84 -18.98 11.89 13.42
N VAL A 85 -18.73 12.49 12.25
CA VAL A 85 -19.85 12.68 11.27
C VAL A 85 -19.40 12.66 9.81
N PHE A 86 -18.54 11.72 9.40
CA PHE A 86 -17.99 11.75 8.04
C PHE A 86 -18.44 10.59 7.15
N ASN A 87 -18.93 10.93 5.95
CA ASN A 87 -19.12 9.97 4.87
C ASN A 87 -17.75 9.54 4.31
N MET A 88 -17.24 8.40 4.78
CA MET A 88 -15.90 7.89 4.42
C MET A 88 -15.66 7.77 2.90
N PHE A 89 -16.72 7.55 2.11
CA PHE A 89 -16.62 7.54 0.65
C PHE A 89 -16.19 8.90 0.11
N ILE A 90 -16.85 9.98 0.57
CA ILE A 90 -16.55 11.34 0.12
C ILE A 90 -15.13 11.72 0.54
N TYR A 91 -14.72 11.32 1.75
CA TYR A 91 -13.39 11.64 2.26
C TYR A 91 -12.31 11.03 1.38
N THR A 92 -12.40 9.71 1.17
CA THR A 92 -11.42 8.95 0.39
C THR A 92 -11.35 9.45 -1.03
N LEU A 93 -12.50 9.76 -1.64
CA LEU A 93 -12.57 10.36 -2.96
C LEU A 93 -11.90 11.74 -2.98
N VAL A 94 -12.25 12.65 -2.07
CA VAL A 94 -11.69 14.01 -2.02
C VAL A 94 -10.17 13.96 -1.75
N ALA A 95 -9.72 13.16 -0.79
CA ALA A 95 -8.29 12.99 -0.50
C ALA A 95 -7.53 12.48 -1.73
N THR A 96 -8.10 11.50 -2.44
CA THR A 96 -7.50 10.95 -3.67
C THR A 96 -7.46 12.00 -4.79
N VAL A 97 -8.55 12.73 -5.00
CA VAL A 97 -8.62 13.80 -6.02
C VAL A 97 -7.65 14.93 -5.68
N MET A 98 -7.58 15.37 -4.43
CA MET A 98 -6.63 16.39 -3.97
C MET A 98 -5.19 15.93 -4.18
N PHE A 99 -4.88 14.69 -3.82
CA PHE A 99 -3.57 14.09 -4.07
C PHE A 99 -3.24 14.12 -5.56
N LEU A 100 -4.10 13.57 -6.42
CA LEU A 100 -3.87 13.55 -7.87
C LEU A 100 -3.80 14.98 -8.47
N ALA A 101 -4.56 15.93 -7.96
CA ALA A 101 -4.52 17.33 -8.36
C ALA A 101 -3.19 18.00 -7.98
N LEU A 102 -2.66 17.74 -6.77
CA LEU A 102 -1.32 18.19 -6.37
C LEU A 102 -0.24 17.58 -7.27
N LEU A 103 -0.40 16.32 -7.66
CA LEU A 103 0.54 15.60 -8.51
C LEU A 103 0.45 15.99 -10.00
N SER A 104 -0.66 16.59 -10.41
CA SER A 104 -0.93 16.99 -11.80
C SER A 104 0.10 17.98 -12.36
N VAL A 105 0.85 18.67 -11.48
CA VAL A 105 1.99 19.55 -11.83
C VAL A 105 3.14 18.75 -12.45
N LYS A 106 3.43 17.57 -11.90
CA LYS A 106 4.63 16.78 -12.21
C LYS A 106 4.34 15.54 -13.08
N VAL A 107 3.11 15.02 -13.06
CA VAL A 107 2.74 13.77 -13.75
C VAL A 107 1.56 13.96 -14.70
N ARG A 108 1.64 13.31 -15.86
CA ARG A 108 0.50 13.16 -16.78
C ARG A 108 -0.24 11.86 -16.47
N LEU A 109 -1.49 11.93 -16.03
CA LEU A 109 -2.29 10.75 -15.65
C LEU A 109 -2.52 9.81 -16.83
N LEU A 110 -2.64 10.34 -18.05
CA LEU A 110 -2.75 9.51 -19.26
C LEU A 110 -1.51 8.63 -19.47
N THR A 111 -0.32 9.11 -19.08
CA THR A 111 0.90 8.30 -19.15
C THR A 111 0.96 7.24 -18.06
N VAL A 112 0.33 7.47 -16.89
CA VAL A 112 0.16 6.44 -15.87
C VAL A 112 -0.80 5.38 -16.37
N LEU A 113 -1.96 5.78 -16.91
CA LEU A 113 -2.95 4.85 -17.47
C LEU A 113 -2.38 4.01 -18.62
N ARG A 114 -1.60 4.64 -19.51
CA ARG A 114 -0.91 3.94 -20.59
C ARG A 114 0.06 2.88 -20.04
N ASP A 115 0.86 3.23 -19.05
CA ASP A 115 1.81 2.26 -18.47
C ASP A 115 1.11 1.13 -17.74
N LEU A 116 0.03 1.43 -16.99
CA LEU A 116 -0.80 0.40 -16.35
C LEU A 116 -1.36 -0.56 -17.41
N TYR A 117 -1.87 -0.03 -18.52
CA TYR A 117 -2.36 -0.84 -19.63
C TYR A 117 -1.28 -1.69 -20.30
N LEU A 118 -0.10 -1.10 -20.56
CA LEU A 118 1.03 -1.82 -21.16
C LEU A 118 1.58 -2.90 -20.22
N SER A 119 1.61 -2.63 -18.92
CA SER A 119 1.94 -3.60 -17.88
C SER A 119 0.96 -4.76 -17.86
N PHE A 120 -0.34 -4.46 -17.92
CA PHE A 120 -1.41 -5.45 -17.87
C PHE A 120 -1.45 -6.39 -19.09
N ARG A 121 -0.79 -6.01 -20.19
CA ARG A 121 -0.66 -6.84 -21.40
C ARG A 121 0.46 -7.87 -21.32
N LYS A 122 1.28 -7.87 -20.26
CA LYS A 122 2.44 -8.76 -20.13
C LYS A 122 2.02 -10.12 -19.55
N PRO A 123 2.84 -11.17 -19.74
CA PRO A 123 2.52 -12.52 -19.24
C PRO A 123 2.30 -12.61 -17.72
N THR A 124 2.92 -11.73 -16.94
CA THR A 124 2.71 -11.63 -15.48
C THR A 124 1.24 -11.40 -15.13
N SER A 125 0.51 -10.66 -15.97
CA SER A 125 -0.92 -10.39 -15.79
C SER A 125 -1.80 -11.61 -16.09
N ILE A 126 -1.33 -12.56 -16.89
CA ILE A 126 -2.02 -13.84 -17.11
C ILE A 126 -2.01 -14.66 -15.82
N LEU A 127 -0.88 -14.72 -15.10
CA LEU A 127 -0.80 -15.39 -13.79
C LEU A 127 -1.70 -14.71 -12.76
N TYR A 128 -1.71 -13.38 -12.75
CA TYR A 128 -2.61 -12.59 -11.89
C TYR A 128 -4.09 -12.91 -12.17
N ILE A 129 -4.52 -12.93 -13.44
CA ILE A 129 -5.89 -13.27 -13.83
C ILE A 129 -6.20 -14.74 -13.51
N ALA A 130 -5.27 -15.66 -13.77
CA ALA A 130 -5.44 -17.08 -13.45
C ALA A 130 -5.65 -17.29 -11.94
N ALA A 131 -4.90 -16.58 -11.11
CA ALA A 131 -5.06 -16.62 -9.66
C ALA A 131 -6.43 -16.07 -9.22
N ILE A 132 -6.89 -14.96 -9.81
CA ILE A 132 -8.24 -14.43 -9.56
C ILE A 132 -9.30 -15.47 -9.91
N VAL A 133 -9.22 -16.08 -11.10
CA VAL A 133 -10.18 -17.08 -11.57
C VAL A 133 -10.19 -18.30 -10.66
N LEU A 134 -9.01 -18.77 -10.25
CA LEU A 134 -8.88 -19.88 -9.32
C LEU A 134 -9.52 -19.54 -7.97
N SER A 135 -9.18 -18.41 -7.36
CA SER A 135 -9.79 -17.97 -6.10
C SER A 135 -11.32 -17.82 -6.20
N LEU A 136 -11.84 -17.29 -7.32
CA LEU A 136 -13.28 -17.21 -7.57
C LEU A 136 -13.94 -18.59 -7.65
N TYR A 137 -13.30 -19.54 -8.34
CA TYR A 137 -13.77 -20.92 -8.41
C TYR A 137 -13.89 -21.54 -7.01
N TYR A 138 -12.91 -21.29 -6.12
CA TYR A 138 -12.99 -21.78 -4.74
C TYR A 138 -14.07 -21.09 -3.91
N ILE A 139 -14.23 -19.78 -4.05
CA ILE A 139 -15.29 -19.01 -3.35
C ILE A 139 -16.68 -19.54 -3.75
N LEU A 140 -16.90 -19.76 -5.06
CA LEU A 140 -18.19 -20.19 -5.61
C LEU A 140 -18.44 -21.70 -5.41
N GLY A 141 -17.43 -22.54 -5.65
CA GLY A 141 -17.56 -23.99 -5.69
C GLY A 141 -17.65 -24.65 -4.32
N PHE A 142 -16.95 -24.13 -3.31
CA PHE A 142 -16.94 -24.72 -1.97
C PHE A 142 -17.85 -23.99 -0.99
N SER A 143 -18.58 -22.97 -1.45
CA SER A 143 -19.37 -22.09 -0.58
C SER A 143 -18.56 -21.65 0.65
N TYR A 144 -17.25 -21.38 0.46
CA TYR A 144 -16.35 -20.78 1.44
C TYR A 144 -16.77 -19.33 1.64
N SER A 145 -17.89 -19.25 2.32
CA SER A 145 -18.73 -18.11 2.57
C SER A 145 -18.76 -17.87 4.09
N SER A 146 -18.07 -18.73 4.84
CA SER A 146 -17.72 -18.59 6.24
C SER A 146 -16.60 -17.57 6.36
N ILE A 147 -16.94 -16.42 6.93
CA ILE A 147 -15.95 -15.51 7.50
C ILE A 147 -15.48 -16.18 8.80
N THR A 148 -14.18 -16.23 9.07
CA THR A 148 -13.68 -16.73 10.36
C THR A 148 -14.16 -15.82 11.49
N VAL A 149 -14.03 -16.26 12.74
CA VAL A 149 -14.42 -15.44 13.91
C VAL A 149 -13.66 -14.10 13.90
N ASP A 150 -12.36 -14.13 13.65
CA ASP A 150 -11.52 -12.94 13.54
C ASP A 150 -11.88 -12.08 12.32
N GLY A 151 -12.12 -12.73 11.17
CA GLY A 151 -12.59 -12.04 9.97
C GLY A 151 -13.92 -11.33 10.18
N ALA A 152 -14.83 -11.90 10.98
CA ALA A 152 -16.13 -11.33 11.27
C ALA A 152 -15.99 -10.06 12.13
N LEU A 153 -15.05 -10.07 13.06
CA LEU A 153 -14.70 -8.90 13.86
C LEU A 153 -14.17 -7.76 12.97
N TYR A 154 -13.24 -8.05 12.06
CA TYR A 154 -12.73 -7.05 11.12
C TYR A 154 -13.81 -6.51 10.18
N CYS A 155 -14.76 -7.35 9.78
CA CYS A 155 -15.91 -6.93 8.99
C CYS A 155 -16.86 -6.00 9.77
N ASP A 156 -17.10 -6.25 11.06
CA ASP A 156 -17.92 -5.36 11.90
C ASP A 156 -17.27 -3.98 12.05
N ILE A 157 -15.96 -3.94 12.32
CA ILE A 157 -15.21 -2.67 12.37
C ILE A 157 -15.29 -1.97 11.02
N ALA A 158 -15.07 -2.69 9.93
CA ALA A 158 -15.11 -2.09 8.59
C ALA A 158 -16.48 -1.51 8.26
N ARG A 159 -17.57 -2.18 8.67
CA ARG A 159 -18.93 -1.61 8.56
C ARG A 159 -19.09 -0.37 9.42
N ASN A 160 -18.58 -0.35 10.66
CA ASN A 160 -18.66 0.82 11.52
C ASN A 160 -17.83 2.00 10.99
N ILE A 161 -16.68 1.74 10.36
CA ILE A 161 -15.89 2.74 9.66
C ILE A 161 -16.74 3.33 8.52
N VAL A 162 -17.32 2.48 7.66
CA VAL A 162 -18.09 2.95 6.50
C VAL A 162 -19.38 3.68 6.89
N LEU A 163 -20.14 3.15 7.85
CA LEU A 163 -21.47 3.65 8.21
C LEU A 163 -21.43 4.80 9.22
N ARG A 164 -20.45 4.79 10.13
CA ARG A 164 -20.41 5.71 11.28
C ARG A 164 -19.11 6.51 11.36
N GLY A 165 -18.08 6.18 10.56
CA GLY A 165 -16.75 6.77 10.68
C GLY A 165 -16.01 6.34 11.96
N VAL A 166 -16.40 5.22 12.58
CA VAL A 166 -15.89 4.78 13.89
C VAL A 166 -15.04 3.52 13.74
N PHE A 167 -13.83 3.53 14.32
CA PHE A 167 -12.84 2.43 14.26
C PHE A 167 -12.97 1.42 15.42
N LYS A 168 -14.17 1.32 15.99
CA LYS A 168 -14.50 0.43 17.09
C LYS A 168 -15.54 -0.58 16.63
N THR A 169 -15.54 -1.75 17.24
CA THR A 169 -16.64 -2.72 17.06
C THR A 169 -17.85 -2.28 17.89
N ASN A 170 -19.03 -2.84 17.63
CA ASN A 170 -20.18 -2.64 18.51
C ASN A 170 -20.12 -3.47 19.81
N VAL A 171 -19.14 -4.39 19.92
CA VAL A 171 -19.07 -5.43 20.97
C VAL A 171 -17.88 -5.24 21.91
N LEU A 172 -16.73 -4.84 21.38
CA LEU A 172 -15.49 -4.46 22.06
C LEU A 172 -15.27 -2.94 21.94
N ASN A 173 -15.13 -2.27 23.09
CA ASN A 173 -14.88 -0.83 23.17
C ASN A 173 -13.43 -0.41 22.87
N ASP A 174 -12.54 -1.38 22.68
CA ASP A 174 -11.12 -1.19 22.43
C ASP A 174 -10.79 -1.10 20.94
N ILE A 175 -9.80 -0.28 20.63
CA ILE A 175 -9.21 -0.18 19.28
C ILE A 175 -8.30 -1.40 19.12
N LEU A 176 -8.62 -2.28 18.18
CA LEU A 176 -7.73 -3.41 17.84
C LEU A 176 -6.36 -2.89 17.40
N ALA A 177 -5.30 -3.60 17.79
CA ALA A 177 -3.92 -3.31 17.39
C ALA A 177 -3.66 -3.42 15.86
N HIS A 178 -4.65 -3.87 15.07
CA HIS A 178 -4.56 -4.23 13.66
C HIS A 178 -5.55 -3.43 12.80
N ILE A 179 -5.47 -2.10 12.82
CA ILE A 179 -6.43 -1.21 12.13
C ILE A 179 -6.35 -1.29 10.60
N GLY A 180 -5.24 -1.75 10.03
CA GLY A 180 -5.01 -1.80 8.59
C GLY A 180 -5.97 -2.74 7.85
N THR A 181 -6.30 -3.90 8.45
CA THR A 181 -7.20 -4.87 7.85
C THR A 181 -8.65 -4.38 7.76
N PRO A 182 -9.26 -3.83 8.83
CA PRO A 182 -10.54 -3.12 8.74
C PRO A 182 -10.55 -2.00 7.71
N ILE A 183 -9.49 -1.21 7.59
CA ILE A 183 -9.41 -0.12 6.62
C ILE A 183 -9.43 -0.68 5.18
N ALA A 184 -8.65 -1.72 4.90
CA ALA A 184 -8.64 -2.36 3.60
C ALA A 184 -10.04 -2.90 3.24
N ILE A 185 -10.70 -3.61 4.16
CA ILE A 185 -12.07 -4.11 3.95
C ILE A 185 -13.06 -2.95 3.76
N SER A 186 -12.91 -1.86 4.52
CA SER A 186 -13.74 -0.66 4.39
C SER A 186 -13.63 -0.07 2.99
N LEU A 187 -12.42 0.00 2.42
CA LEU A 187 -12.22 0.48 1.06
C LEU A 187 -13.03 -0.36 0.05
N PHE A 188 -13.00 -1.69 0.14
CA PHE A 188 -13.79 -2.54 -0.76
C PHE A 188 -15.29 -2.52 -0.46
N LEU A 189 -15.70 -2.33 0.80
CA LEU A 189 -17.08 -2.07 1.17
C LEU A 189 -17.64 -0.82 0.48
N LEU A 190 -16.85 0.26 0.45
CA LEU A 190 -17.19 1.50 -0.25
C LEU A 190 -17.34 1.30 -1.77
N LEU A 191 -16.65 0.31 -2.35
CA LEU A 191 -16.71 -0.01 -3.78
C LEU A 191 -17.80 -1.03 -4.15
N GLY A 192 -18.19 -1.93 -3.25
CA GLY A 192 -19.00 -3.11 -3.57
C GLY A 192 -20.30 -3.29 -2.76
N GLY A 193 -20.52 -2.51 -1.70
CA GLY A 193 -21.78 -2.39 -0.96
C GLY A 193 -22.18 -3.57 -0.05
N GLY A 194 -21.96 -4.83 -0.46
CA GLY A 194 -22.38 -6.01 0.31
C GLY A 194 -21.23 -6.62 1.14
N PRO A 195 -21.32 -6.69 2.49
CA PRO A 195 -20.18 -7.02 3.35
C PRO A 195 -19.56 -8.39 3.10
N LYS A 196 -20.37 -9.40 2.77
CA LYS A 196 -19.86 -10.74 2.49
C LYS A 196 -19.08 -10.79 1.17
N VAL A 197 -19.63 -10.18 0.13
CA VAL A 197 -19.03 -10.15 -1.21
C VAL A 197 -17.75 -9.31 -1.20
N THR A 198 -17.76 -8.16 -0.51
CA THR A 198 -16.63 -7.24 -0.46
C THR A 198 -15.46 -7.78 0.33
N THR A 199 -15.71 -8.53 1.41
CA THR A 199 -14.65 -9.18 2.20
C THR A 199 -13.92 -10.24 1.38
N ASN A 200 -14.67 -11.07 0.64
CA ASN A 200 -14.07 -12.08 -0.23
C ASN A 200 -13.31 -11.43 -1.39
N ILE A 201 -13.83 -10.35 -1.97
CA ILE A 201 -13.12 -9.56 -2.99
C ILE A 201 -11.83 -8.94 -2.42
N THR A 202 -11.85 -8.46 -1.17
CA THR A 202 -10.66 -7.91 -0.50
C THR A 202 -9.59 -9.00 -0.37
N ALA A 203 -9.95 -10.16 0.19
CA ALA A 203 -9.04 -11.29 0.37
C ALA A 203 -8.45 -11.75 -0.96
N LEU A 204 -9.30 -11.90 -1.98
CA LEU A 204 -8.90 -12.27 -3.34
C LEU A 204 -7.95 -11.23 -3.94
N TYR A 205 -8.27 -9.95 -3.87
CA TYR A 205 -7.45 -8.89 -4.46
C TYR A 205 -6.08 -8.79 -3.78
N VAL A 206 -6.03 -8.76 -2.44
CA VAL A 206 -4.76 -8.65 -1.71
C VAL A 206 -3.90 -9.89 -1.91
N SER A 207 -4.49 -11.09 -1.86
CA SER A 207 -3.73 -12.33 -2.05
C SER A 207 -3.12 -12.41 -3.44
N THR A 208 -3.90 -12.08 -4.47
CA THR A 208 -3.43 -12.11 -5.86
C THR A 208 -2.35 -11.05 -6.14
N LEU A 209 -2.32 -9.94 -5.40
CA LEU A 209 -1.24 -8.96 -5.51
C LEU A 209 0.11 -9.49 -5.03
N THR A 210 0.16 -10.47 -4.13
CA THR A 210 1.41 -11.06 -3.62
C THR A 210 2.23 -11.76 -4.71
N ILE A 211 1.60 -12.12 -5.83
CA ILE A 211 2.28 -12.68 -7.01
C ILE A 211 3.36 -11.72 -7.53
N TYR A 212 3.11 -10.41 -7.56
CA TYR A 212 4.07 -9.44 -8.10
C TYR A 212 5.39 -9.39 -7.32
N PRO A 213 5.40 -9.16 -5.99
CA PRO A 213 6.64 -9.20 -5.22
C PRO A 213 7.28 -10.59 -5.23
N LEU A 214 6.53 -11.69 -5.32
CA LEU A 214 7.11 -13.04 -5.44
C LEU A 214 7.86 -13.23 -6.77
N ILE A 215 7.27 -12.82 -7.89
CA ILE A 215 7.94 -12.84 -9.20
C ILE A 215 9.23 -12.03 -9.14
N ASP A 216 9.16 -10.82 -8.58
CA ASP A 216 10.32 -9.94 -8.52
C ASP A 216 11.42 -10.50 -7.60
N PHE A 217 11.04 -11.04 -6.45
CA PHE A 217 11.97 -11.68 -5.51
C PHE A 217 12.73 -12.83 -6.15
N GLU A 218 12.04 -13.68 -6.90
CA GLU A 218 12.63 -14.88 -7.53
C GLU A 218 13.49 -14.58 -8.74
N ARG A 219 13.11 -13.56 -9.54
CA ARG A 219 13.96 -13.03 -10.61
C ARG A 219 15.32 -12.58 -10.10
N ARG A 220 15.39 -12.12 -8.85
CA ARG A 220 16.63 -11.61 -8.22
C ARG A 220 17.53 -12.71 -7.68
N LEU A 221 16.96 -13.82 -7.21
CA LEU A 221 17.71 -14.85 -6.50
C LEU A 221 18.27 -15.94 -7.41
N VAL A 222 17.53 -16.36 -8.45
CA VAL A 222 17.90 -17.59 -9.18
C VAL A 222 18.03 -17.38 -10.68
N ARG A 223 16.95 -17.04 -11.41
CA ARG A 223 16.87 -16.78 -12.87
C ARG A 223 15.41 -16.51 -13.28
N ASP A 224 15.18 -15.76 -14.36
CA ASP A 224 13.85 -15.31 -14.81
C ASP A 224 12.77 -16.42 -14.94
N GLY A 225 13.15 -17.64 -15.31
CA GLY A 225 12.22 -18.76 -15.50
C GLY A 225 11.63 -19.33 -14.21
N LEU A 226 12.31 -19.21 -13.07
CA LEU A 226 11.87 -19.80 -11.81
C LEU A 226 10.85 -18.94 -11.06
N GLY A 227 10.83 -17.62 -11.31
CA GLY A 227 9.80 -16.73 -10.75
C GLY A 227 8.39 -17.03 -11.24
N VAL A 228 8.26 -17.57 -12.45
CA VAL A 228 6.97 -18.06 -12.97
C VAL A 228 6.57 -19.35 -12.26
N VAL A 229 7.52 -20.27 -12.06
CA VAL A 229 7.27 -21.56 -11.39
C VAL A 229 6.88 -21.34 -9.92
N SER A 230 7.60 -20.50 -9.19
CA SER A 230 7.27 -20.16 -7.79
C SER A 230 5.89 -19.50 -7.68
N SER A 231 5.53 -18.64 -8.64
CA SER A 231 4.21 -18.02 -8.69
C SER A 231 3.10 -19.03 -8.98
N ILE A 232 3.34 -19.99 -9.88
CA ILE A 232 2.41 -21.09 -10.13
C ILE A 232 2.26 -21.92 -8.86
N LEU A 233 3.37 -22.31 -8.22
CA LEU A 233 3.38 -23.07 -6.97
C LEU A 233 2.64 -22.34 -5.85
N TYR A 234 2.83 -21.02 -5.74
CA TYR A 234 2.12 -20.17 -4.79
C TYR A 234 0.62 -20.16 -5.08
N VAL A 235 0.22 -19.96 -6.34
CA VAL A 235 -1.20 -19.90 -6.74
C VAL A 235 -1.93 -21.21 -6.50
N VAL A 236 -1.26 -22.36 -6.67
CA VAL A 236 -1.86 -23.68 -6.40
C VAL A 236 -1.68 -24.13 -4.94
N HIS A 237 -0.92 -23.39 -4.13
CA HIS A 237 -0.63 -23.79 -2.76
C HIS A 237 -1.92 -23.76 -1.92
N PRO A 238 -2.29 -24.85 -1.21
CA PRO A 238 -3.55 -24.92 -0.48
C PRO A 238 -3.75 -23.77 0.52
N MET A 239 -2.69 -23.37 1.24
CA MET A 239 -2.77 -22.22 2.15
C MET A 239 -3.10 -20.92 1.42
N PHE A 240 -2.52 -20.69 0.23
CA PHE A 240 -2.84 -19.49 -0.56
C PHE A 240 -4.30 -19.53 -1.03
N THR A 241 -4.76 -20.68 -1.51
CA THR A 241 -6.15 -20.86 -1.93
C THR A 241 -7.12 -20.60 -0.78
N ILE A 242 -6.80 -21.08 0.41
CA ILE A 242 -7.56 -20.86 1.63
C ILE A 242 -7.57 -19.37 2.00
N PHE A 243 -6.41 -18.72 2.09
CA PHE A 243 -6.31 -17.29 2.40
C PHE A 243 -6.92 -16.38 1.33
N SER A 244 -6.85 -16.76 0.05
CA SER A 244 -7.43 -15.97 -1.05
C SER A 244 -8.94 -16.12 -1.19
N SER A 245 -9.53 -17.16 -0.59
CA SER A 245 -10.98 -17.43 -0.61
C SER A 245 -11.70 -17.09 0.68
N MET A 246 -10.99 -16.97 1.81
CA MET A 246 -11.53 -16.53 3.10
C MET A 246 -10.65 -15.48 3.75
N LEU A 247 -11.28 -14.46 4.33
CA LEU A 247 -10.59 -13.50 5.17
C LEU A 247 -10.38 -14.09 6.57
N PHE A 248 -9.18 -14.60 6.84
CA PHE A 248 -8.76 -15.09 8.15
C PHE A 248 -8.46 -13.93 9.11
N GLY A 249 -7.77 -12.90 8.62
CA GLY A 249 -7.27 -11.80 9.44
C GLY A 249 -6.22 -10.95 8.70
N PRO A 250 -5.26 -10.33 9.43
CA PRO A 250 -4.24 -9.46 8.85
C PRO A 250 -3.11 -10.20 8.10
N GLU A 251 -3.10 -11.53 8.09
CA GLU A 251 -1.97 -12.37 7.63
C GLU A 251 -1.63 -12.11 6.16
N ILE A 252 -2.65 -11.93 5.33
CA ILE A 252 -2.49 -11.76 3.88
C ILE A 252 -1.84 -10.41 3.57
N LEU A 253 -2.29 -9.36 4.26
CA LEU A 253 -1.69 -8.02 4.16
C LEU A 253 -0.27 -8.02 4.74
N ASN A 254 -0.02 -8.80 5.80
CA ASN A 254 1.32 -8.98 6.37
C ASN A 254 2.28 -9.55 5.33
N ILE A 255 1.96 -10.68 4.70
CA ILE A 255 2.84 -11.30 3.68
C ILE A 255 3.12 -10.32 2.54
N LEU A 256 2.08 -9.65 2.03
CA LEU A 256 2.21 -8.68 0.94
C LEU A 256 3.18 -7.54 1.29
N TYR A 257 2.98 -6.90 2.46
CA TYR A 257 3.77 -5.74 2.85
C TYR A 257 5.16 -6.10 3.35
N THR A 258 5.35 -7.26 3.99
CA THR A 258 6.67 -7.76 4.39
C THR A 258 7.54 -8.00 3.16
N LEU A 259 7.03 -8.73 2.16
CA LEU A 259 7.77 -8.97 0.91
C LEU A 259 8.05 -7.66 0.16
N SER A 260 7.05 -6.77 0.06
CA SER A 260 7.21 -5.49 -0.63
C SER A 260 8.25 -4.59 0.07
N ALA A 261 8.23 -4.52 1.40
CA ALA A 261 9.19 -3.75 2.18
C ALA A 261 10.62 -4.28 2.00
N LEU A 262 10.81 -5.61 2.04
CA LEU A 262 12.10 -6.25 1.81
C LEU A 262 12.64 -5.94 0.41
N ILE A 263 11.81 -6.05 -0.63
CA ILE A 263 12.22 -5.81 -2.02
C ILE A 263 12.57 -4.34 -2.24
N PHE A 264 11.68 -3.42 -1.86
CA PHE A 264 11.92 -1.99 -2.04
C PHE A 264 13.15 -1.51 -1.26
N PHE A 265 13.34 -2.04 -0.05
CA PHE A 265 14.52 -1.72 0.75
C PHE A 265 15.80 -2.21 0.09
N THR A 266 15.83 -3.49 -0.30
CA THR A 266 16.97 -4.10 -0.97
C THR A 266 17.34 -3.31 -2.23
N ASP A 267 16.36 -2.91 -3.03
CA ASP A 267 16.58 -2.10 -4.21
C ASP A 267 17.06 -0.69 -3.92
N SER A 268 16.53 -0.07 -2.87
CA SER A 268 16.96 1.27 -2.47
C SER A 268 18.46 1.30 -2.17
N ILE A 269 19.00 0.19 -1.65
CA ILE A 269 20.42 0.00 -1.37
C ILE A 269 21.20 -0.23 -2.67
N TYR A 270 20.77 -1.20 -3.50
CA TYR A 270 21.48 -1.55 -4.74
C TYR A 270 21.50 -0.42 -5.77
N GLU A 271 20.36 0.23 -5.98
CA GLU A 271 20.20 1.29 -6.98
C GLU A 271 20.45 2.69 -6.42
N ARG A 272 20.69 2.81 -5.11
CA ARG A 272 20.84 4.09 -4.39
C ARG A 272 19.64 5.02 -4.64
N SER A 273 18.44 4.44 -4.68
CA SER A 273 17.20 5.14 -5.03
C SER A 273 16.43 5.58 -3.77
N ILE A 274 16.37 6.89 -3.55
CA ILE A 274 15.57 7.50 -2.47
C ILE A 274 14.09 7.17 -2.65
N GLY A 275 13.59 7.18 -3.90
CA GLY A 275 12.21 6.84 -4.20
C GLY A 275 11.84 5.43 -3.73
N LYS A 276 12.72 4.44 -3.94
CA LYS A 276 12.51 3.07 -3.45
C LYS A 276 12.60 2.96 -1.93
N SER A 277 13.43 3.78 -1.27
CA SER A 277 13.43 3.86 0.20
C SER A 277 12.10 4.41 0.75
N ILE A 278 11.52 5.43 0.10
CA ILE A 278 10.20 5.96 0.47
C ILE A 278 9.12 4.89 0.29
N LEU A 279 9.15 4.12 -0.80
CA LEU A 279 8.22 3.00 -1.01
C LEU A 279 8.39 1.90 0.05
N ALA A 280 9.63 1.59 0.45
CA ALA A 280 9.91 0.65 1.54
C ALA A 280 9.32 1.12 2.88
N GLY A 281 9.50 2.42 3.19
CA GLY A 281 8.90 3.04 4.37
C GLY A 281 7.37 2.98 4.35
N LEU A 282 6.73 3.29 3.21
CA LEU A 282 5.27 3.19 3.05
C LEU A 282 4.75 1.75 3.24
N ALA A 283 5.46 0.77 2.67
CA ALA A 283 5.13 -0.65 2.86
C ALA A 283 5.26 -1.06 4.34
N LEU A 284 6.31 -0.59 5.02
CA LEU A 284 6.54 -0.89 6.44
C LEU A 284 5.54 -0.20 7.38
N THR A 285 5.13 1.03 7.08
CA THR A 285 4.03 1.70 7.79
C THR A 285 2.71 0.92 7.60
N SER A 286 2.46 0.46 6.38
CA SER A 286 1.28 -0.36 6.07
C SER A 286 1.31 -1.70 6.80
N LEU A 287 2.49 -2.34 6.84
CA LEU A 287 2.73 -3.54 7.62
C LEU A 287 2.43 -3.32 9.10
N ASN A 288 2.88 -2.21 9.69
CA ASN A 288 2.61 -1.90 11.09
C ASN A 288 1.12 -1.71 11.38
N ALA A 289 0.41 -1.06 10.47
CA ALA A 289 -1.02 -0.88 10.57
C ALA A 289 -1.78 -2.22 10.51
N CYS A 290 -1.31 -3.17 9.70
CA CYS A 290 -1.95 -4.47 9.54
C CYS A 290 -1.54 -5.45 10.65
N TRP A 291 -0.25 -5.53 10.97
CA TRP A 291 0.34 -6.52 11.87
C TRP A 291 1.50 -5.95 12.70
N GLY A 292 1.16 -5.14 13.71
CA GLY A 292 2.13 -4.47 14.58
C GLY A 292 3.21 -5.36 15.21
N PRO A 293 2.90 -6.56 15.76
CA PRO A 293 3.89 -7.43 16.40
C PRO A 293 5.00 -7.98 15.49
N GLU A 294 4.77 -8.04 14.17
CA GLU A 294 5.72 -8.58 13.18
C GLU A 294 6.67 -7.50 12.64
N THR A 295 6.36 -6.22 12.89
CA THR A 295 7.22 -5.12 12.45
C THR A 295 8.61 -5.08 13.07
N PRO A 296 8.81 -5.39 14.37
CA PRO A 296 10.16 -5.44 14.94
C PRO A 296 10.99 -6.56 14.32
N ALA A 297 10.37 -7.72 14.04
CA ALA A 297 11.02 -8.83 13.35
C ALA A 297 11.42 -8.42 11.92
N THR A 298 10.51 -7.78 11.19
CA THR A 298 10.78 -7.28 9.83
C THR A 298 11.88 -6.21 9.82
N LEU A 299 11.87 -5.27 10.77
CA LEU A 299 12.93 -4.28 10.94
C LEU A 299 14.28 -4.91 11.26
N LEU A 300 14.29 -5.95 12.09
CA LEU A 300 15.50 -6.72 12.37
C LEU A 300 16.01 -7.42 11.11
N THR A 301 15.13 -8.01 10.29
CA THR A 301 15.48 -8.59 8.99
C THR A 301 16.04 -7.54 8.03
N LEU A 302 15.45 -6.34 7.98
CA LEU A 302 15.96 -5.21 7.20
C LEU A 302 17.34 -4.76 7.69
N LEU A 303 17.56 -4.72 9.01
CA LEU A 303 18.86 -4.39 9.59
C LEU A 303 19.92 -5.42 9.18
N ILE A 304 19.63 -6.71 9.36
CA ILE A 304 20.54 -7.81 9.03
C ILE A 304 20.86 -7.81 7.52
N THR A 305 19.86 -7.66 6.66
CA THR A 305 20.07 -7.57 5.21
C THR A 305 20.92 -6.37 4.84
N SER A 306 20.73 -5.20 5.47
CA SER A 306 21.58 -4.02 5.24
C SER A 306 23.05 -4.26 5.58
N ILE A 307 23.33 -4.99 6.65
CA ILE A 307 24.69 -5.35 7.10
C ILE A 307 25.31 -6.34 6.11
N ILE A 308 24.59 -7.41 5.74
CA ILE A 308 25.07 -8.43 4.79
C ILE A 308 25.37 -7.82 3.42
N LEU A 309 24.47 -6.97 2.92
CA LEU A 309 24.63 -6.30 1.63
C LEU A 309 25.78 -5.29 1.64
N GLY A 310 25.89 -4.49 2.71
CA GLY A 310 27.01 -3.57 2.91
C GLY A 310 28.36 -4.29 3.02
N TRP A 311 28.39 -5.50 3.57
CA TRP A 311 29.63 -6.29 3.69
C TRP A 311 30.02 -7.00 2.39
N ARG A 312 29.06 -7.56 1.65
CA ARG A 312 29.32 -8.27 0.38
C ARG A 312 29.68 -7.34 -0.77
N SER A 313 29.10 -6.14 -0.81
CA SER A 313 29.34 -5.20 -1.89
C SER A 313 30.47 -4.23 -1.53
N LYS A 314 31.68 -4.47 -2.07
CA LYS A 314 32.81 -3.50 -2.02
C LYS A 314 32.45 -2.12 -2.63
N LEU A 315 31.36 -2.03 -3.39
CA LEU A 315 30.84 -0.83 -4.06
C LEU A 315 29.89 0.01 -3.18
N ILE A 316 29.44 -0.50 -2.04
CA ILE A 316 28.47 0.17 -1.16
C ILE A 316 29.17 0.44 0.16
N ASN A 317 29.50 1.70 0.40
CA ASN A 317 30.09 2.11 1.66
C ASN A 317 29.08 1.83 2.78
N ILE A 318 29.49 1.12 3.84
CA ILE A 318 28.65 0.80 5.02
C ILE A 318 27.95 2.06 5.57
N LYS A 319 28.61 3.21 5.47
CA LYS A 319 28.06 4.53 5.83
C LYS A 319 26.78 4.90 5.07
N THR A 320 26.67 4.55 3.78
CA THR A 320 25.46 4.82 2.96
C THR A 320 24.30 3.89 3.30
N SER A 321 24.58 2.61 3.62
CA SER A 321 23.55 1.69 4.09
C SER A 321 23.03 2.07 5.48
N ILE A 322 23.93 2.53 6.35
CA ILE A 322 23.61 3.05 7.69
C ILE A 322 22.87 4.40 7.65
N THR A 323 22.99 5.22 6.60
CA THR A 323 22.19 6.46 6.47
C THR A 323 20.79 6.24 5.89
N ILE A 324 20.57 5.16 5.11
CA ILE A 324 19.24 4.81 4.59
C ILE A 324 18.36 4.17 5.68
N PHE A 325 18.95 3.35 6.56
CA PHE A 325 18.24 2.66 7.64
C PHE A 325 17.46 3.62 8.61
N PRO A 326 18.01 4.77 9.04
CA PRO A 326 17.29 5.79 9.81
C PRO A 326 16.08 6.40 9.09
N SER A 327 16.07 6.50 7.75
CA SER A 327 14.91 7.06 7.04
C SER A 327 13.66 6.18 7.16
N ILE A 328 13.86 4.87 7.28
CA ILE A 328 12.82 3.87 7.53
C ILE A 328 12.46 3.85 9.02
N PHE A 329 13.45 3.95 9.89
CA PHE A 329 13.25 4.03 11.34
C PHE A 329 12.46 5.28 11.74
N ILE A 330 12.67 6.43 11.10
CA ILE A 330 11.95 7.68 11.37
C ILE A 330 10.47 7.56 10.99
N LEU A 331 10.15 7.03 9.79
CA LEU A 331 8.77 6.77 9.36
C LEU A 331 8.05 5.77 10.28
N PHE A 332 8.77 4.74 10.74
CA PHE A 332 8.27 3.76 11.70
C PHE A 332 8.08 4.35 13.11
N TRP A 333 9.04 5.13 13.60
CA TRP A 333 9.04 5.73 14.93
C TRP A 333 7.98 6.83 15.06
N PHE A 334 7.75 7.62 14.01
CA PHE A 334 6.63 8.59 13.96
C PHE A 334 5.27 7.91 14.06
N TYR A 335 5.11 6.69 13.54
CA TYR A 335 3.87 5.93 13.69
C TYR A 335 3.73 5.34 15.11
N LYS A 336 4.84 4.87 15.72
CA LYS A 336 4.81 4.15 17.01
C LYS A 336 4.79 5.07 18.25
N VAL A 337 5.49 6.19 18.23
CA VAL A 337 5.70 7.03 19.43
C VAL A 337 4.78 8.24 19.49
N ALA A 338 4.15 8.61 18.38
CA ALA A 338 3.29 9.77 18.37
C ALA A 338 2.02 9.49 17.59
N HIS A 339 0.89 9.42 18.30
CA HIS A 339 -0.47 9.52 17.75
C HIS A 339 -0.75 10.90 17.10
N LEU A 340 0.28 11.61 16.69
CA LEU A 340 0.38 12.75 15.80
C LEU A 340 1.73 12.51 15.13
N TRP A 341 1.89 12.38 13.82
CA TRP A 341 2.35 13.48 12.98
C TRP A 341 2.55 12.93 11.56
N ILE A 342 1.47 12.45 10.96
CA ILE A 342 1.37 12.23 9.51
C ILE A 342 1.68 13.51 8.70
N PRO A 343 1.42 14.75 9.21
CA PRO A 343 1.91 15.98 8.58
C PRO A 343 3.43 16.04 8.47
N LEU A 344 4.20 15.53 9.45
CA LEU A 344 5.66 15.48 9.33
C LEU A 344 6.11 14.45 8.30
N ALA A 345 5.43 13.31 8.15
CA ALA A 345 5.72 12.36 7.08
C ALA A 345 5.40 12.94 5.69
N ILE A 346 4.26 13.63 5.54
CA ILE A 346 3.86 14.29 4.30
C ILE A 346 4.75 15.51 4.00
N ILE A 347 5.08 16.33 4.99
CA ILE A 347 6.03 17.45 4.89
C ILE A 347 7.43 16.92 4.60
N SER A 348 7.85 15.80 5.19
CA SER A 348 9.14 15.15 4.89
C SER A 348 9.18 14.63 3.46
N ILE A 349 8.10 13.99 2.99
CA ILE A 349 7.95 13.56 1.59
C ILE A 349 7.94 14.79 0.67
N LEU A 350 7.25 15.88 1.03
CA LEU A 350 7.21 17.13 0.25
C LEU A 350 8.57 17.83 0.21
N ILE A 351 9.31 17.88 1.31
CA ILE A 351 10.67 18.46 1.41
C ILE A 351 11.68 17.60 0.62
N LEU A 352 11.59 16.27 0.72
CA LEU A 352 12.38 15.33 -0.10
C LEU A 352 12.07 15.46 -1.60
N ILE A 353 10.80 15.72 -1.96
CA ILE A 353 10.35 15.96 -3.35
C ILE A 353 10.76 17.34 -3.87
N TYR A 354 10.94 18.34 -2.99
CA TYR A 354 11.30 19.71 -3.36
C TYR A 354 12.82 19.91 -3.48
N ASP A 355 13.62 19.24 -2.65
CA ASP A 355 15.06 19.53 -2.50
C ASP A 355 15.99 18.37 -2.92
N GLY A 356 15.52 17.48 -3.79
CA GLY A 356 16.23 16.29 -4.29
C GLY A 356 17.56 16.53 -5.03
N ARG A 357 18.22 17.68 -4.85
CA ARG A 357 19.52 18.03 -5.43
C ARG A 357 20.64 18.27 -4.41
N ASN A 358 20.39 18.48 -3.12
CA ASN A 358 21.45 18.79 -2.14
C ASN A 358 21.37 17.96 -0.85
N GLY A 359 22.25 16.96 -0.73
CA GLY A 359 22.35 16.10 0.46
C GLY A 359 22.69 16.82 1.78
N LYS A 360 23.18 18.07 1.72
CA LYS A 360 23.48 18.89 2.92
C LYS A 360 22.21 19.41 3.62
N HIS A 361 21.15 19.70 2.86
CA HIS A 361 19.88 20.17 3.42
C HIS A 361 19.07 19.01 4.02
N VAL A 362 19.18 17.81 3.44
CA VAL A 362 18.64 16.58 4.03
C VAL A 362 19.30 16.31 5.39
N LEU A 363 20.62 16.49 5.51
CA LEU A 363 21.34 16.33 6.77
C LEU A 363 21.01 17.44 7.79
N ALA A 364 20.92 18.69 7.36
CA ALA A 364 20.54 19.81 8.23
C ALA A 364 19.08 19.67 8.74
N PHE A 365 18.17 19.23 7.87
CA PHE A 365 16.79 18.91 8.24
C PHE A 365 16.74 17.71 9.19
N TYR A 366 17.50 16.65 8.92
CA TYR A 366 17.65 15.50 9.81
C TYR A 366 18.11 15.92 11.21
N THR A 367 19.13 16.77 11.31
CA THR A 367 19.57 17.31 12.61
C THR A 367 18.51 18.18 13.26
N THR A 368 17.78 18.99 12.50
CA THR A 368 16.76 19.89 13.06
C THR A 368 15.54 19.12 13.57
N VAL A 369 15.09 18.07 12.86
CA VAL A 369 13.96 17.22 13.27
C VAL A 369 14.33 16.30 14.43
N VAL A 370 15.55 15.77 14.45
CA VAL A 370 16.06 14.98 15.59
C VAL A 370 16.27 15.86 16.83
N LEU A 371 16.82 17.07 16.69
CA LEU A 371 16.94 18.02 17.81
C LEU A 371 15.58 18.48 18.30
N ALA A 372 14.63 18.78 17.40
CA ALA A 372 13.27 19.16 17.78
C ALA A 372 12.53 18.03 18.48
N SER A 373 12.69 16.77 18.05
CA SER A 373 12.08 15.61 18.71
C SER A 373 12.72 15.29 20.05
N GLN A 374 14.04 15.46 20.20
CA GLN A 374 14.74 15.32 21.49
C GLN A 374 14.37 16.44 22.49
N LEU A 375 14.29 17.69 22.04
CA LEU A 375 13.82 18.81 22.87
C LEU A 375 12.37 18.62 23.34
N PHE A 376 11.51 18.04 22.49
CA PHE A 376 10.14 17.73 22.88
C PHE A 376 10.03 16.55 23.84
N LEU A 377 10.91 15.54 23.68
CA LEU A 377 11.01 14.40 24.59
C LEU A 377 11.40 14.86 26.00
N ILE A 378 12.38 15.76 26.10
CA ILE A 378 12.78 16.41 27.36
C ILE A 378 11.58 17.16 27.97
N ARG A 379 10.80 17.89 27.16
CA ARG A 379 9.61 18.62 27.62
C ARG A 379 8.36 17.76 27.92
N SER A 380 8.41 16.46 27.64
CA SER A 380 7.33 15.50 27.97
C SER A 380 7.67 14.63 29.18
N ILE A 381 8.95 14.65 29.60
CA ILE A 381 9.48 13.95 30.77
C ILE A 381 9.61 14.92 31.97
N PHE A 382 9.76 16.22 31.70
CA PHE A 382 9.60 17.33 32.66
C PHE A 382 8.31 18.08 32.37
#